data_AF-A0A258CUA1-F1
#
_entry.id   AF-A0A258CUA1-F1
#
_cell.length_a   1.000
_cell.length_b   1.000
_cell.length_c   1.000
_cell.angle_alpha   90.00
_cell.angle_beta   90.00
_cell.angle_gamma   90.00
#
_symmetry.space_group_name_H-M   'P 1'
#
loop_
_entity.id
_entity.type
_entity.pdbx_description
1 polymer ?
#
loop_
_entity_poly.entity_id
_entity_poly.type
_entity_poly.pdbx_seq_one_letter_code
_entity_poly.pdbx_strand_id
1 'polypeptide(L)'
;MLGLNLLSRMAEQVIFVMVPPLALIFLVLGTIFIGVATPTEGGAMGATGAILLAYGKKRMTFDLLKQAVESTAKLSAFVLFILVGARVFSLTFYGVNGHLWVEHLLVGLPGGATGFLIVVNIMVFLLAFFLDFFELAFIIVPLLGPAAEKLGIDLIWFGVILGVNMQTSFMHPPFGFALFFLRSVAPKDRYRDKVTGTMMEPVTTGQIYWGAVPFVVIQCIMVALVVSFPQMVMHYKASAVQLDQKAIDKQFDSIQIPGIGGPGGLPGLDLNAPPSFK
;
A
#
# COMPACT_ATOMS: atom_id res chain seq x y z
N MET A 1 -23.29 22.28 22.06
CA MET A 1 -24.16 23.43 22.36
C MET A 1 -23.52 24.71 21.83
N LEU A 2 -23.33 24.79 20.51
CA LEU A 2 -23.18 26.06 19.82
C LEU A 2 -24.59 26.38 19.34
N GLY A 3 -25.23 27.39 19.94
CA GLY A 3 -26.67 27.74 19.78
C GLY A 3 -27.05 28.29 18.40
N LEU A 4 -26.52 27.71 17.33
CA LEU A 4 -26.89 28.00 15.96
C LEU A 4 -27.89 26.91 15.52
N ASN A 5 -29.18 27.25 15.54
CA ASN A 5 -30.32 26.39 15.15
C ASN A 5 -30.35 26.07 13.63
N LEU A 6 -29.21 25.72 13.03
CA LEU A 6 -29.10 25.36 11.62
C LEU A 6 -29.02 23.83 11.40
N LEU A 7 -28.84 23.03 12.46
CA LEU A 7 -28.70 21.58 12.39
C LEU A 7 -29.71 20.85 13.28
N SER A 8 -30.32 19.78 12.75
CA SER A 8 -31.12 18.83 13.54
C SER A 8 -30.29 18.27 14.70
N ARG A 9 -30.91 18.05 15.87
CA ARG A 9 -30.22 17.50 17.06
C ARG A 9 -29.47 16.19 16.77
N MET A 10 -29.97 15.37 15.85
CA MET A 10 -29.27 14.15 15.42
C MET A 10 -28.01 14.48 14.60
N ALA A 11 -28.08 15.48 13.71
CA ALA A 11 -26.93 15.91 12.93
C ALA A 11 -25.83 16.50 13.82
N GLU A 12 -26.18 17.32 14.82
CA GLU A 12 -25.19 17.85 15.78
C GLU A 12 -24.50 16.72 16.57
N GLN A 13 -25.26 15.72 17.03
CA GLN A 13 -24.69 14.56 17.75
C GLN A 13 -23.77 13.71 16.86
N VAL A 14 -24.18 13.41 15.63
CA VAL A 14 -23.37 12.62 14.70
C VAL A 14 -22.07 13.36 14.37
N ILE A 15 -22.15 14.66 14.06
CA ILE A 15 -20.97 15.47 13.75
C ILE A 15 -20.01 15.48 14.94
N PHE A 16 -20.48 15.76 16.16
CA PHE A 16 -19.60 15.80 17.33
C PHE A 16 -18.92 14.46 17.65
N VAL A 17 -19.59 13.34 17.38
CA VAL A 17 -19.02 11.99 17.62
C VAL A 17 -18.05 11.58 16.52
N MET A 18 -18.31 11.97 15.27
CA MET A 18 -17.54 11.61 14.08
C MET A 18 -16.29 12.49 13.87
N VAL A 19 -16.31 13.74 14.34
CA VAL A 19 -15.20 14.69 14.15
C VAL A 19 -13.86 14.14 14.66
N PRO A 20 -13.74 13.57 15.89
CA PRO A 20 -12.43 13.11 16.37
C PRO A 20 -11.84 11.94 15.55
N PRO A 21 -12.58 10.86 15.23
CA PRO A 21 -12.08 9.82 14.33
C PRO A 21 -11.73 10.34 12.92
N LEU A 22 -12.57 11.23 12.35
CA LEU A 22 -12.28 11.82 11.03
C LEU A 22 -11.02 12.68 11.06
N ALA A 23 -10.83 13.48 12.10
CA ALA A 23 -9.63 14.29 12.29
C ALA A 23 -8.37 13.40 12.35
N LEU A 24 -8.44 12.24 13.01
CA LEU A 24 -7.33 11.28 12.99
C LEU A 24 -7.07 10.71 11.58
N ILE A 25 -8.13 10.36 10.84
CA ILE A 25 -7.99 9.87 9.46
C ILE A 25 -7.32 10.94 8.60
N PHE A 26 -7.78 12.19 8.67
CA PHE A 26 -7.17 13.29 7.91
C PHE A 26 -5.74 13.59 8.35
N LEU A 27 -5.44 13.47 9.65
CA LEU A 27 -4.09 13.68 10.16
C LEU A 27 -3.13 12.62 9.61
N VAL A 28 -3.52 11.34 9.63
CA VAL A 28 -2.67 10.25 9.10
C VAL A 28 -2.60 10.29 7.58
N LEU A 29 -3.74 10.31 6.90
CA LEU A 29 -3.80 10.23 5.44
C LEU A 29 -3.28 11.52 4.79
N GLY A 30 -3.57 12.67 5.38
CA GLY A 30 -3.10 13.97 4.89
C GLY A 30 -1.59 14.12 5.01
N THR A 31 -0.98 13.70 6.12
CA THR A 31 0.48 13.76 6.29
C THR A 31 1.21 12.81 5.34
N ILE A 32 0.62 11.66 5.01
CA ILE A 32 1.14 10.73 4.00
C ILE A 32 1.05 11.35 2.60
N PHE A 33 -0.09 11.91 2.20
CA PHE A 33 -0.26 12.49 0.86
C PHE A 33 0.58 13.75 0.62
N ILE A 34 0.77 14.58 1.63
CA ILE A 34 1.63 15.77 1.54
C ILE A 34 3.12 15.36 1.57
N GLY A 35 3.44 14.10 1.92
CA GLY A 35 4.81 13.59 2.00
C GLY A 35 5.57 14.05 3.24
N VAL A 36 4.87 14.53 4.27
CA VAL A 36 5.46 14.94 5.55
C VAL A 36 5.84 13.72 6.38
N ALA A 37 5.03 12.67 6.31
CA ALA A 37 5.23 11.45 7.06
C ALA A 37 5.18 10.23 6.15
N THR A 38 6.10 9.31 6.36
CA THR A 38 6.05 7.97 5.76
C THR A 38 4.89 7.14 6.33
N PRO A 39 4.44 6.06 5.69
CA PRO A 39 3.33 5.24 6.20
C PRO A 39 3.55 4.72 7.64
N THR A 40 4.81 4.44 8.02
CA THR A 40 5.19 4.04 9.37
C THR A 40 5.04 5.18 10.39
N GLU A 41 5.46 6.40 10.02
CA GLU A 41 5.28 7.60 10.85
C GLU A 41 3.80 8.01 10.93
N GLY A 42 3.06 7.88 9.83
CA GLY A 42 1.60 8.05 9.78
C GLY A 42 0.88 7.11 10.74
N GLY A 43 1.28 5.84 10.78
CA GLY A 43 0.77 4.87 11.76
C GLY A 43 1.06 5.28 13.21
N ALA A 44 2.28 5.75 13.50
CA ALA A 44 2.65 6.24 14.83
C ALA A 44 1.80 7.45 15.24
N MET A 45 1.61 8.41 14.34
CA MET A 45 0.74 9.57 14.58
C MET A 45 -0.72 9.18 14.83
N GLY A 46 -1.24 8.18 14.11
CA GLY A 46 -2.57 7.62 14.35
C GLY A 46 -2.71 7.01 15.74
N ALA A 47 -1.71 6.24 16.17
CA ALA A 47 -1.68 5.64 17.51
C ALA A 47 -1.58 6.69 18.63
N THR A 48 -0.67 7.65 18.49
CA THR A 48 -0.54 8.76 19.44
C THR A 48 -1.83 9.57 19.50
N GLY A 49 -2.44 9.87 18.35
CA GLY A 49 -3.70 10.58 18.28
C GLY A 49 -4.86 9.80 18.94
N ALA A 50 -4.93 8.48 18.77
CA ALA A 50 -5.92 7.64 19.45
C ALA A 50 -5.72 7.65 20.98
N ILE A 51 -4.48 7.61 21.46
CA ILE A 51 -4.15 7.72 22.90
C ILE A 51 -4.58 9.09 23.45
N LEU A 52 -4.27 10.18 22.74
CA LEU A 52 -4.68 11.53 23.13
C LEU A 52 -6.21 11.67 23.20
N LEU A 53 -6.94 11.09 22.25
CA LEU A 53 -8.41 11.06 22.28
C LEU A 53 -8.96 10.24 23.45
N ALA A 54 -8.36 9.08 23.73
CA ALA A 54 -8.76 8.22 24.85
C ALA A 54 -8.54 8.93 26.20
N TYR A 55 -7.41 9.62 26.33
CA TYR A 55 -7.09 10.46 27.49
C TYR A 55 -8.08 11.63 27.63
N GLY A 56 -8.33 12.37 26.55
CA GLY A 56 -9.29 13.49 26.53
C GLY A 56 -10.73 13.07 26.85
N LYS A 57 -11.14 11.86 26.45
CA LYS A 57 -12.44 11.27 26.82
C LYS A 57 -12.48 10.66 28.22
N LYS A 58 -11.36 10.69 28.98
CA LYS A 58 -11.22 10.09 30.32
C LYS A 58 -11.59 8.60 30.36
N ARG A 59 -11.29 7.87 29.27
CA ARG A 59 -11.57 6.42 29.14
C ARG A 59 -10.29 5.57 29.16
N MET A 60 -9.14 6.20 29.32
CA MET A 60 -7.86 5.51 29.35
C MET A 60 -7.65 4.82 30.70
N THR A 61 -7.62 3.50 30.69
CA THR A 61 -7.24 2.67 31.85
C THR A 61 -5.94 1.93 31.53
N PHE A 62 -5.17 1.58 32.57
CA PHE A 62 -3.95 0.80 32.39
C PHE A 62 -4.22 -0.57 31.75
N ASP A 63 -5.34 -1.19 32.11
CA ASP A 63 -5.77 -2.46 31.52
C ASP A 63 -6.07 -2.33 30.03
N LEU A 64 -6.75 -1.25 29.60
CA LEU A 64 -7.02 -1.00 28.18
C LEU A 64 -5.72 -0.79 27.40
N LEU A 65 -4.78 -0.02 27.96
CA LEU A 65 -3.47 0.19 27.34
C LEU A 65 -2.69 -1.12 27.22
N LYS A 66 -2.64 -1.91 28.29
CA LYS A 66 -1.96 -3.22 28.29
C LYS A 66 -2.57 -4.17 27.26
N GLN A 67 -3.90 -4.25 27.19
CA GLN A 67 -4.60 -5.07 26.19
C GLN A 67 -4.29 -4.61 24.76
N ALA A 68 -4.30 -3.30 24.51
CA ALA A 68 -3.99 -2.74 23.19
C ALA A 68 -2.54 -3.04 22.77
N VAL A 69 -1.58 -2.86 23.67
CA VAL A 69 -0.15 -3.15 23.41
C VAL A 69 0.07 -4.65 23.19
N GLU A 70 -0.53 -5.52 24.01
CA GLU A 70 -0.37 -6.97 23.87
C GLU A 70 -0.98 -7.48 22.56
N SER A 71 -2.16 -7.00 22.18
CA SER A 71 -2.79 -7.33 20.89
C SER A 71 -1.94 -6.86 19.71
N THR A 72 -1.40 -5.64 19.78
CA THR A 72 -0.53 -5.08 18.73
C THR A 72 0.77 -5.85 18.61
N ALA A 73 1.39 -6.22 19.74
CA ALA A 73 2.63 -6.98 19.78
C ALA A 73 2.44 -8.40 19.21
N LYS A 74 1.34 -9.09 19.55
CA LYS A 74 1.04 -10.42 19.00
C LYS A 74 0.86 -10.38 17.49
N LEU A 75 0.08 -9.43 16.96
CA LEU A 75 -0.12 -9.29 15.52
C LEU A 75 1.21 -8.95 14.81
N SER A 76 2.01 -8.04 15.38
CA SER A 76 3.31 -7.68 14.81
C SER A 76 4.30 -8.85 14.82
N ALA A 77 4.33 -9.63 15.89
CA ALA A 77 5.18 -10.82 15.99
C ALA A 77 4.81 -11.89 14.96
N PHE A 78 3.51 -12.09 14.72
CA PHE A 78 3.02 -12.99 13.66
C PHE A 78 3.51 -12.55 12.28
N VAL A 79 3.32 -11.26 11.94
CA VAL A 79 3.77 -10.70 10.66
C VAL A 79 5.29 -10.80 10.49
N LEU A 80 6.06 -10.47 11.53
CA LEU A 80 7.53 -10.58 11.49
C LEU A 80 7.99 -12.03 11.29
N PHE A 81 7.34 -12.99 11.93
CA PHE A 81 7.69 -14.41 11.76
C PHE A 81 7.45 -14.88 10.32
N ILE A 82 6.35 -14.43 9.69
CA ILE A 82 6.09 -14.74 8.29
C ILE A 82 7.09 -14.05 7.37
N LEU A 83 7.48 -12.80 7.67
CA LEU A 83 8.53 -12.10 6.93
C LEU A 83 9.84 -12.89 6.95
N VAL A 84 10.23 -13.45 8.11
CA VAL A 84 11.41 -14.31 8.21
C VAL A 84 11.28 -15.54 7.30
N GLY A 85 10.15 -16.23 7.35
CA GLY A 85 9.87 -17.39 6.48
C GLY A 85 9.90 -17.03 4.99
N ALA A 86 9.27 -15.92 4.61
CA ALA A 86 9.26 -15.42 3.24
C ALA A 86 10.66 -15.03 2.74
N ARG A 87 11.52 -14.50 3.62
CA ARG A 87 12.92 -14.20 3.29
C ARG A 87 13.75 -15.45 3.07
N VAL A 88 13.58 -16.47 3.92
CA VAL A 88 14.25 -17.77 3.71
C VAL A 88 13.79 -18.40 2.40
N PHE A 89 12.47 -18.46 2.16
CA PHE A 89 11.90 -18.93 0.91
C PHE A 89 12.47 -18.16 -0.29
N SER A 90 12.45 -16.83 -0.26
CA SER A 90 12.96 -16.00 -1.35
C SER A 90 14.44 -16.30 -1.60
N LEU A 91 15.29 -16.28 -0.56
CA LEU A 91 16.72 -16.54 -0.71
C LEU A 91 17.00 -17.92 -1.32
N THR A 92 16.33 -18.97 -0.84
CA THR A 92 16.47 -20.31 -1.42
C THR A 92 15.94 -20.37 -2.85
N PHE A 93 14.79 -19.75 -3.12
CA PHE A 93 14.18 -19.70 -4.44
C PHE A 93 15.07 -18.97 -5.46
N TYR A 94 15.70 -17.87 -5.07
CA TYR A 94 16.72 -17.20 -5.87
C TYR A 94 17.96 -18.08 -6.05
N GLY A 95 18.42 -18.74 -4.99
CA GLY A 95 19.60 -19.62 -5.01
C GLY A 95 19.46 -20.82 -5.95
N VAL A 96 18.24 -21.34 -6.16
CA VAL A 96 17.97 -22.43 -7.12
C VAL A 96 17.54 -21.93 -8.51
N ASN A 97 17.70 -20.62 -8.79
CA ASN A 97 17.25 -19.98 -10.03
C ASN A 97 15.73 -20.10 -10.30
N GLY A 98 14.91 -20.25 -9.25
CA GLY A 98 13.46 -20.35 -9.38
C GLY A 98 12.83 -19.12 -10.03
N HIS A 99 13.40 -17.92 -9.79
CA HIS A 99 12.95 -16.68 -10.41
C HIS A 99 13.06 -16.71 -11.93
N LEU A 100 14.13 -17.30 -12.49
CA LEU A 100 14.28 -17.48 -13.94
C LEU A 100 13.25 -18.46 -14.50
N TRP A 101 12.97 -19.55 -13.77
CA TRP A 101 11.97 -20.54 -14.20
C TRP A 101 10.57 -19.93 -14.27
N VAL A 102 10.16 -19.19 -13.23
CA VAL A 102 8.85 -18.51 -13.22
C VAL A 102 8.79 -17.41 -14.27
N GLU A 103 9.85 -16.66 -14.44
CA GLU A 103 9.95 -15.66 -15.49
C GLU A 103 9.75 -16.29 -16.89
N HIS A 104 10.44 -17.38 -17.22
CA HIS A 104 10.24 -18.08 -18.49
C HIS A 104 8.82 -18.61 -18.67
N LEU A 105 8.21 -19.14 -17.61
CA LEU A 105 6.83 -19.62 -17.64
C LEU A 105 5.85 -18.49 -17.92
N LEU A 106 6.04 -17.34 -17.27
CA LEU A 106 5.15 -16.18 -17.37
C LEU A 106 5.35 -15.38 -18.67
N VAL A 107 6.58 -15.27 -19.17
CA VAL A 107 6.89 -14.63 -20.47
C VAL A 107 6.45 -15.53 -21.64
N GLY A 108 6.42 -16.86 -21.44
CA GLY A 108 5.94 -17.81 -22.44
C GLY A 108 4.42 -17.84 -22.60
N LEU A 109 3.66 -17.08 -21.80
CA LEU A 109 2.21 -17.02 -21.90
C LEU A 109 1.77 -16.32 -23.21
N PRO A 110 0.73 -16.83 -23.89
CA PRO A 110 0.17 -16.17 -25.06
C PRO A 110 -0.42 -14.82 -24.67
N GLY A 111 -0.17 -13.79 -25.48
CA GLY A 111 -0.71 -12.43 -25.27
C GLY A 111 0.27 -11.43 -24.65
N GLY A 112 1.55 -11.79 -24.46
CA GLY A 112 2.61 -10.86 -24.04
C GLY A 112 2.28 -10.15 -22.72
N ALA A 113 2.50 -8.84 -22.66
CA ALA A 113 2.24 -8.04 -21.45
C ALA A 113 0.78 -8.10 -20.99
N THR A 114 -0.20 -8.08 -21.91
CA THR A 114 -1.63 -8.14 -21.56
C THR A 114 -2.02 -9.51 -21.03
N GLY A 115 -1.55 -10.59 -21.67
CA GLY A 115 -1.77 -11.97 -21.20
C GLY A 115 -1.20 -12.19 -19.81
N PHE A 116 0.03 -11.73 -19.57
CA PHE A 116 0.67 -11.73 -18.26
C PHE A 116 -0.19 -11.02 -17.20
N LEU A 117 -0.65 -9.79 -17.47
CA LEU A 117 -1.43 -9.01 -16.51
C LEU A 117 -2.75 -9.67 -16.14
N ILE A 118 -3.44 -10.29 -17.10
CA ILE A 118 -4.70 -10.99 -16.83
C ILE A 118 -4.46 -12.21 -15.92
N VAL A 119 -3.48 -13.06 -16.28
CA VAL A 119 -3.16 -14.27 -15.51
C VAL A 119 -2.70 -13.90 -14.10
N VAL A 120 -1.80 -12.93 -13.97
CA VAL A 120 -1.32 -12.44 -12.68
C VAL A 120 -2.46 -11.88 -11.84
N ASN A 121 -3.36 -11.07 -12.41
CA ASN A 121 -4.47 -10.52 -11.64
C ASN A 121 -5.40 -11.61 -11.12
N ILE A 122 -5.74 -12.59 -11.94
CA ILE A 122 -6.59 -13.71 -11.52
C ILE A 122 -5.87 -14.54 -10.44
N MET A 123 -4.58 -14.83 -10.64
CA MET A 123 -3.79 -15.58 -9.68
C MET A 123 -3.72 -14.85 -8.33
N VAL A 124 -3.37 -13.56 -8.34
CA VAL A 124 -3.29 -12.73 -7.12
C VAL A 124 -4.64 -12.59 -6.45
N PHE A 125 -5.71 -12.40 -7.22
CA PHE A 125 -7.07 -12.32 -6.69
C PHE A 125 -7.46 -13.60 -5.94
N LEU A 126 -7.17 -14.77 -6.51
CA LEU A 126 -7.45 -16.06 -5.86
C LEU A 126 -6.54 -16.31 -4.65
N LEU A 127 -5.26 -15.95 -4.72
CA LEU A 127 -4.32 -16.10 -3.60
C LEU A 127 -4.68 -15.15 -2.44
N ALA A 128 -5.16 -13.95 -2.75
CA ALA A 128 -5.64 -12.97 -1.78
C ALA A 128 -6.82 -13.48 -0.95
N PHE A 129 -7.42 -14.61 -1.32
CA PHE A 129 -8.47 -15.25 -0.52
C PHE A 129 -7.94 -15.96 0.72
N PHE A 130 -6.70 -16.42 0.68
CA PHE A 130 -6.13 -17.27 1.72
C PHE A 130 -4.95 -16.60 2.42
N LEU A 131 -4.29 -15.65 1.76
CA LEU A 131 -3.11 -14.97 2.26
C LEU A 131 -3.44 -13.52 2.60
N ASP A 132 -2.92 -13.06 3.74
CA ASP A 132 -2.98 -11.65 4.14
C ASP A 132 -2.02 -10.81 3.25
N PHE A 133 -2.27 -9.50 3.19
CA PHE A 133 -1.68 -8.62 2.18
C PHE A 133 -0.16 -8.49 2.34
N PHE A 134 0.36 -8.48 3.58
CA PHE A 134 1.79 -8.39 3.81
C PHE A 134 2.50 -9.65 3.30
N GLU A 135 1.94 -10.82 3.59
CA GLU A 135 2.42 -12.14 3.21
C GLU A 135 2.40 -12.31 1.69
N LEU A 136 1.27 -11.97 1.07
CA LEU A 136 1.13 -12.01 -0.38
C LEU A 136 2.17 -11.09 -1.03
N ALA A 137 2.36 -9.87 -0.52
CA ALA A 137 3.29 -8.91 -1.11
C ALA A 137 4.73 -9.44 -1.07
N PHE A 138 5.14 -10.00 0.07
CA PHE A 138 6.51 -10.51 0.22
C PHE A 138 6.81 -11.75 -0.62
N ILE A 139 5.80 -12.55 -0.97
CA ILE A 139 5.99 -13.74 -1.81
C ILE A 139 5.86 -13.38 -3.29
N ILE A 140 4.83 -12.62 -3.67
CA ILE A 140 4.44 -12.40 -5.06
C ILE A 140 5.25 -11.29 -5.72
N VAL A 141 5.56 -10.20 -5.02
CA VAL A 141 6.29 -9.08 -5.64
C VAL A 141 7.69 -9.50 -6.12
N PRO A 142 8.51 -10.21 -5.32
CA PRO A 142 9.81 -10.69 -5.80
C PRO A 142 9.68 -11.73 -6.92
N LEU A 143 8.57 -12.46 -6.98
CA LEU A 143 8.32 -13.48 -7.98
C LEU A 143 7.93 -12.89 -9.34
N LEU A 144 7.03 -11.91 -9.32
CA LEU A 144 6.43 -11.32 -10.52
C LEU A 144 7.16 -10.08 -11.03
N GLY A 145 7.86 -9.35 -10.15
CA GLY A 145 8.59 -8.13 -10.49
C GLY A 145 9.57 -8.30 -11.66
N PRO A 146 10.50 -9.27 -11.60
CA PRO A 146 11.45 -9.51 -12.70
C PRO A 146 10.77 -9.88 -14.02
N ALA A 147 9.68 -10.66 -13.97
CA ALA A 147 8.91 -11.03 -15.16
C ALA A 147 8.19 -9.82 -15.77
N ALA A 148 7.61 -8.95 -14.93
CA ALA A 148 6.96 -7.72 -15.37
C ALA A 148 7.97 -6.75 -16.03
N GLU A 149 9.16 -6.60 -15.44
CA GLU A 149 10.22 -5.74 -15.98
C GLU A 149 10.69 -6.19 -17.37
N LYS A 150 10.90 -7.49 -17.58
CA LYS A 150 11.29 -8.02 -18.90
C LYS A 150 10.21 -7.86 -19.97
N LEU A 151 8.94 -7.86 -19.58
CA LEU A 151 7.83 -7.57 -20.48
C LEU A 151 7.68 -6.06 -20.76
N GLY A 152 8.55 -5.22 -20.20
CA GLY A 152 8.51 -3.76 -20.35
C GLY A 152 7.35 -3.11 -19.60
N ILE A 153 6.78 -3.80 -18.61
CA ILE A 153 5.70 -3.28 -17.78
C ILE A 153 6.31 -2.35 -16.74
N ASP A 154 5.70 -1.18 -16.57
CA ASP A 154 6.12 -0.27 -15.54
C ASP A 154 5.81 -0.81 -14.14
N LEU A 155 6.83 -0.86 -13.29
CA LEU A 155 6.75 -1.43 -11.95
C LEU A 155 5.85 -0.64 -11.00
N ILE A 156 5.70 0.67 -11.19
CA ILE A 156 4.81 1.50 -10.37
C ILE A 156 3.36 1.20 -10.75
N TRP A 157 3.05 1.21 -12.05
CA TRP A 157 1.71 0.84 -12.52
C TRP A 157 1.34 -0.60 -12.12
N PHE A 158 2.27 -1.54 -12.30
CA PHE A 158 2.09 -2.92 -11.86
C PHE A 158 1.88 -3.02 -10.35
N GLY A 159 2.67 -2.27 -9.56
CA GLY A 159 2.52 -2.20 -8.11
C GLY A 159 1.16 -1.66 -7.68
N VAL A 160 0.62 -0.65 -8.37
CA VAL A 160 -0.74 -0.13 -8.12
C VAL A 160 -1.80 -1.17 -8.46
N ILE A 161 -1.68 -1.87 -9.59
CA ILE A 161 -2.60 -2.97 -9.94
C ILE A 161 -2.59 -4.05 -8.86
N LEU A 162 -1.40 -4.50 -8.46
CA LEU A 162 -1.26 -5.48 -7.37
C LEU A 162 -1.86 -4.95 -6.07
N GLY A 163 -1.56 -3.72 -5.67
CA GLY A 163 -2.08 -3.12 -4.44
C GLY A 163 -3.60 -3.04 -4.40
N VAL A 164 -4.22 -2.61 -5.50
CA VAL A 164 -5.68 -2.57 -5.64
C VAL A 164 -6.29 -3.97 -5.59
N ASN A 165 -5.66 -4.94 -6.26
CA ASN A 165 -6.13 -6.32 -6.25
C ASN A 165 -5.99 -6.96 -4.85
N MET A 166 -4.87 -6.74 -4.17
CA MET A 166 -4.60 -7.25 -2.83
C MET A 166 -5.55 -6.67 -1.77
N GLN A 167 -6.06 -5.45 -1.96
CA GLN A 167 -7.07 -4.87 -1.08
C GLN A 167 -8.37 -5.71 -1.00
N THR A 168 -8.67 -6.51 -2.04
CA THR A 168 -9.85 -7.40 -2.04
C THR A 168 -9.81 -8.43 -0.90
N SER A 169 -8.63 -8.77 -0.37
CA SER A 169 -8.47 -9.72 0.74
C SER A 169 -9.27 -9.31 1.98
N PHE A 170 -9.39 -8.00 2.23
CA PHE A 170 -10.09 -7.45 3.39
C PHE A 170 -11.62 -7.54 3.31
N MET A 171 -12.17 -7.80 2.12
CA MET A 171 -13.60 -7.60 1.82
C MET A 171 -14.37 -8.88 1.52
N HIS A 172 -13.73 -10.04 1.45
CA HIS A 172 -14.41 -11.30 1.13
C HIS A 172 -14.08 -12.40 2.17
N PRO A 173 -14.99 -13.35 2.44
CA PRO A 173 -14.71 -14.48 3.32
C PRO A 173 -13.70 -15.44 2.68
N PRO A 174 -12.75 -16.07 3.40
CA PRO A 174 -12.69 -16.32 4.85
C PRO A 174 -11.85 -15.33 5.69
N PHE A 175 -11.08 -14.44 5.06
CA PHE A 175 -10.13 -13.53 5.72
C PHE A 175 -10.55 -12.07 5.81
N GLY A 176 -11.77 -11.72 5.37
CA GLY A 176 -12.25 -10.33 5.36
C GLY A 176 -12.36 -9.68 6.75
N PHE A 177 -11.25 -9.15 7.28
CA PHE A 177 -11.17 -8.52 8.60
C PHE A 177 -12.19 -7.39 8.76
N ALA A 178 -12.48 -6.65 7.69
CA ALA A 178 -13.50 -5.61 7.70
C ALA A 178 -14.89 -6.17 7.99
N LEU A 179 -15.21 -7.36 7.46
CA LEU A 179 -16.49 -8.04 7.71
C LEU A 179 -16.60 -8.51 9.17
N PHE A 180 -15.48 -8.97 9.75
CA PHE A 180 -15.44 -9.35 11.17
C PHE A 180 -15.54 -8.13 12.10
N PHE A 181 -14.95 -6.99 11.73
CA PHE A 181 -15.15 -5.74 12.46
C PHE A 181 -16.61 -5.30 12.42
N LEU A 182 -17.26 -5.35 11.25
CA LEU A 182 -18.70 -5.07 11.14
C LEU A 182 -19.52 -6.06 11.97
N ARG A 183 -19.16 -7.34 11.96
CA ARG A 183 -19.82 -8.36 12.79
C ARG A 183 -19.68 -8.10 14.28
N SER A 184 -18.57 -7.50 14.73
CA SER A 184 -18.32 -7.20 16.15
C SER A 184 -19.25 -6.11 16.71
N VAL A 185 -19.68 -5.17 15.85
CA VAL A 185 -20.62 -4.10 16.21
C VAL A 185 -22.07 -4.41 15.82
N ALA A 186 -22.29 -5.44 14.98
CA ALA A 186 -23.63 -5.83 14.53
C ALA A 186 -24.45 -6.53 15.65
N PRO A 187 -25.74 -6.15 15.82
CA PRO A 187 -26.62 -6.75 16.83
C PRO A 187 -26.71 -8.28 16.68
N LYS A 188 -26.34 -9.00 17.75
CA LYS A 188 -26.40 -10.46 17.81
C LYS A 188 -27.79 -10.98 18.18
N ASP A 189 -28.50 -10.20 18.99
CA ASP A 189 -29.82 -10.54 19.52
C ASP A 189 -30.89 -9.62 18.93
N ARG A 190 -32.15 -10.07 19.04
CA ARG A 190 -33.30 -9.23 18.70
C ARG A 190 -33.29 -8.00 19.59
N TYR A 191 -33.35 -6.82 18.97
CA TYR A 191 -33.38 -5.56 19.70
C TYR A 191 -34.65 -4.80 19.35
N ARG A 192 -35.17 -4.06 20.34
CA ARG A 192 -36.28 -3.16 20.11
C ARG A 192 -35.74 -1.84 19.57
N ASP A 193 -36.13 -1.47 18.37
CA ASP A 193 -35.77 -0.19 17.79
C ASP A 193 -36.35 0.93 18.66
N LYS A 194 -35.49 1.88 19.07
CA LYS A 194 -35.87 3.01 19.93
C LYS A 194 -36.78 4.02 19.24
N VAL A 195 -36.77 4.06 17.91
CA VAL A 195 -37.51 5.04 17.10
C VAL A 195 -38.84 4.46 16.62
N THR A 196 -38.83 3.25 16.04
CA THR A 196 -40.05 2.62 15.51
C THR A 196 -40.77 1.72 16.52
N GLY A 197 -40.12 1.34 17.62
CA GLY A 197 -40.69 0.50 18.67
C GLY A 197 -40.87 -0.97 18.29
N THR A 198 -40.54 -1.35 17.04
CA THR A 198 -40.65 -2.71 16.50
C THR A 198 -39.46 -3.58 16.93
N MET A 199 -39.69 -4.88 17.06
CA MET A 199 -38.62 -5.86 17.29
C MET A 199 -37.87 -6.12 15.99
N MET A 200 -36.60 -5.72 15.93
CA MET A 200 -35.74 -5.97 14.78
C MET A 200 -35.03 -7.32 14.93
N GLU A 201 -34.88 -8.02 13.81
CA GLU A 201 -34.12 -9.26 13.74
C GLU A 201 -32.61 -8.99 13.80
N PRO A 202 -31.82 -9.95 14.34
CA PRO A 202 -30.37 -9.82 14.37
C PRO A 202 -29.77 -9.88 12.96
N VAL A 203 -28.64 -9.19 12.78
CA VAL A 203 -27.92 -9.21 11.50
C VAL A 203 -27.11 -10.50 11.42
N THR A 204 -27.44 -11.35 10.46
CA THR A 204 -26.74 -12.61 10.25
C THR A 204 -25.40 -12.38 9.56
N THR A 205 -24.42 -13.25 9.82
CA THR A 205 -23.12 -13.19 9.12
C THR A 205 -23.29 -13.31 7.60
N GLY A 206 -24.27 -14.09 7.14
CA GLY A 206 -24.60 -14.19 5.71
C GLY A 206 -25.05 -12.87 5.10
N GLN A 207 -25.83 -12.06 5.80
CA GLN A 207 -26.22 -10.72 5.33
C GLN A 207 -25.03 -9.78 5.23
N ILE A 208 -24.07 -9.87 6.16
CA ILE A 208 -22.82 -9.10 6.09
C ILE A 208 -22.00 -9.52 4.87
N TYR A 209 -21.92 -10.82 4.60
CA TYR A 209 -21.16 -11.34 3.44
C TYR A 209 -21.80 -10.94 2.12
N TRP A 210 -23.12 -11.09 2.00
CA TRP A 210 -23.85 -10.62 0.82
C TRP A 210 -23.77 -9.10 0.64
N GLY A 211 -23.70 -8.34 1.73
CA GLY A 211 -23.46 -6.89 1.69
C GLY A 211 -22.06 -6.53 1.18
N ALA A 212 -21.09 -7.44 1.26
CA ALA A 212 -19.72 -7.20 0.80
C ALA A 212 -19.52 -7.45 -0.70
N VAL A 213 -20.31 -8.36 -1.29
CA VAL A 213 -20.20 -8.74 -2.71
C VAL A 213 -20.24 -7.53 -3.66
N PRO A 214 -21.16 -6.55 -3.52
CA PRO A 214 -21.17 -5.37 -4.38
C PRO A 214 -19.86 -4.59 -4.36
N PHE A 215 -19.21 -4.49 -3.20
CA PHE A 215 -17.93 -3.80 -3.08
C PHE A 215 -16.79 -4.57 -3.75
N VAL A 216 -16.79 -5.91 -3.65
CA VAL A 216 -15.83 -6.75 -4.37
C VAL A 216 -16.00 -6.58 -5.89
N VAL A 217 -17.25 -6.52 -6.37
CA VAL A 217 -17.54 -6.27 -7.79
C VAL A 217 -17.00 -4.89 -8.22
N ILE A 218 -17.23 -3.84 -7.43
CA ILE A 218 -16.66 -2.51 -7.69
C ILE A 218 -15.13 -2.57 -7.72
N GLN A 219 -14.51 -3.33 -6.82
CA GLN A 219 -13.05 -3.49 -6.78
C GLN A 219 -12.53 -4.21 -8.03
N CYS A 220 -13.20 -5.28 -8.49
CA CYS A 220 -12.85 -5.96 -9.73
C CYS A 220 -13.00 -5.03 -10.94
N ILE A 221 -14.04 -4.20 -10.98
CA ILE A 221 -14.22 -3.17 -12.01
C ILE A 221 -13.07 -2.17 -11.95
N MET A 222 -12.68 -1.73 -10.75
CA MET A 222 -11.56 -0.79 -10.56
C MET A 222 -10.24 -1.39 -11.07
N VAL A 223 -9.94 -2.65 -10.76
CA VAL A 223 -8.77 -3.37 -11.30
C VAL A 223 -8.84 -3.41 -12.83
N ALA A 224 -9.98 -3.80 -13.40
CA ALA A 224 -10.15 -3.87 -14.85
C ALA A 224 -9.95 -2.51 -15.53
N LEU A 225 -10.42 -1.43 -14.91
CA LEU A 225 -10.20 -0.07 -15.39
C LEU A 225 -8.72 0.33 -15.31
N VAL A 226 -8.03 0.06 -14.20
CA VAL A 226 -6.59 0.39 -14.05
C VAL A 226 -5.74 -0.39 -15.05
N VAL A 227 -6.10 -1.65 -15.34
CA VAL A 227 -5.43 -2.48 -16.37
C VAL A 227 -5.72 -1.95 -17.78
N SER A 228 -6.95 -1.53 -18.07
CA SER A 228 -7.35 -1.06 -19.40
C SER A 228 -6.86 0.37 -19.70
N PHE A 229 -6.74 1.21 -18.67
CA PHE A 229 -6.37 2.62 -18.78
C PHE A 229 -5.12 2.93 -17.93
N PRO A 230 -3.91 2.50 -18.37
CA PRO A 230 -2.66 2.73 -17.63
C PRO A 230 -2.35 4.21 -17.38
N GLN A 231 -2.89 5.10 -18.23
CA GLN A 231 -2.75 6.56 -18.11
C GLN A 231 -3.25 7.12 -16.76
N MET A 232 -4.21 6.43 -16.10
CA MET A 232 -4.71 6.86 -14.79
C MET A 232 -3.66 6.82 -13.69
N VAL A 233 -2.66 5.95 -13.82
CA VAL A 233 -1.55 5.81 -12.84
C VAL A 233 -0.28 6.47 -13.39
N MET A 234 -0.06 6.37 -14.69
CA MET A 234 1.19 6.76 -15.35
C MET A 234 1.33 8.26 -15.61
N HIS A 235 0.46 9.08 -15.03
CA HIS A 235 0.48 10.54 -15.18
C HIS A 235 1.80 11.18 -14.71
N TYR A 236 2.50 10.56 -13.75
CA TYR A 236 3.80 11.06 -13.26
C TYR A 236 4.89 11.00 -14.34
N LYS A 237 4.82 10.08 -15.31
CA LYS A 237 5.79 10.02 -16.42
C LYS A 237 5.70 11.24 -17.35
N ALA A 238 4.53 11.87 -17.45
CA ALA A 238 4.36 13.11 -18.21
C ALA A 238 4.99 14.31 -17.50
N SER A 239 5.08 14.27 -16.17
CA SER A 239 5.68 15.32 -15.34
C SER A 239 7.15 15.06 -14.97
N ALA A 240 7.68 13.86 -15.25
CA ALA A 240 9.09 13.57 -15.07
C ALA A 240 9.86 14.52 -15.99
N VAL A 241 10.65 15.41 -15.38
CA VAL A 241 11.61 16.25 -16.10
C VAL A 241 12.46 15.30 -16.93
N GLN A 242 12.24 15.28 -18.25
CA GLN A 242 13.17 14.65 -19.18
C GLN A 242 14.47 15.43 -19.05
N LEU A 243 15.34 14.97 -18.16
CA LEU A 243 16.72 15.40 -18.12
C LEU A 243 17.30 15.00 -19.47
N ASP A 244 17.35 15.96 -20.39
CA ASP A 244 17.94 15.76 -21.70
C ASP A 244 19.42 15.47 -21.47
N GLN A 245 19.77 14.19 -21.52
CA GLN A 245 21.13 13.70 -21.34
C GLN A 245 22.10 14.47 -22.26
N LYS A 246 21.65 14.88 -23.45
CA LYS A 246 22.43 15.68 -24.39
C LYS A 246 22.65 17.13 -23.95
N ALA A 247 21.72 17.71 -23.20
CA ALA A 247 21.89 19.03 -22.60
C ALA A 247 22.88 18.96 -21.44
N ILE A 248 22.83 17.88 -20.65
CA ILE A 248 23.77 17.60 -19.56
C ILE A 248 25.19 17.37 -20.10
N ASP A 249 25.35 16.55 -21.15
CA ASP A 249 26.65 16.29 -21.79
C ASP A 249 27.24 17.56 -22.40
N LYS A 250 26.42 18.41 -23.05
CA LYS A 250 26.85 19.75 -23.51
C LYS A 250 27.27 20.66 -22.37
N GLN A 251 26.62 20.55 -21.21
CA GLN A 251 26.96 21.35 -20.05
C GLN A 251 28.30 20.88 -19.46
N PHE A 252 28.57 19.57 -19.43
CA PHE A 252 29.88 19.01 -19.05
C PHE A 252 30.99 19.37 -20.04
N ASP A 253 30.75 19.35 -21.35
CA ASP A 253 31.71 19.80 -22.37
C ASP A 253 32.00 21.32 -22.29
N SER A 254 31.04 22.10 -21.79
CA SER A 254 31.19 23.55 -21.60
C SER A 254 31.90 23.93 -20.29
N ILE A 255 32.08 22.99 -19.36
CA ILE A 255 32.92 23.19 -18.17
C ILE A 255 34.38 23.11 -18.64
N GLN A 256 34.90 24.23 -19.14
CA GLN A 256 36.34 24.41 -19.28
C GLN A 256 36.96 24.40 -17.89
N ILE A 257 37.57 23.28 -17.52
CA ILE A 257 38.45 23.18 -16.35
C ILE A 257 39.62 24.15 -16.61
N PRO A 258 39.77 25.24 -15.84
CA PRO A 258 40.86 26.17 -16.07
C PRO A 258 42.17 25.47 -15.67
N GLY A 259 42.98 25.13 -16.66
CA GLY A 259 44.40 24.83 -16.46
C GLY A 259 44.82 23.38 -16.66
N ILE A 260 44.59 22.79 -17.84
CA ILE A 260 45.52 21.81 -18.43
C ILE A 260 45.58 22.09 -19.94
N GLY A 261 46.67 22.69 -20.43
CA GLY A 261 46.96 22.81 -21.86
C GLY A 261 46.98 24.22 -22.48
N GLY A 262 46.83 25.30 -21.70
CA GLY A 262 47.05 26.67 -22.18
C GLY A 262 48.55 27.04 -22.20
N PRO A 263 49.02 27.93 -23.09
CA PRO A 263 50.42 28.35 -23.14
C PRO A 263 50.76 29.13 -21.87
N GLY A 264 51.40 28.45 -20.91
CA GLY A 264 51.75 28.98 -19.59
C GLY A 264 51.26 28.16 -18.38
N GLY A 265 50.55 27.04 -18.57
CA GLY A 265 50.10 26.15 -17.49
C GLY A 265 51.11 25.06 -17.10
N LEU A 266 51.02 24.58 -15.84
CA LEU A 266 51.82 23.47 -15.28
C LEU A 266 51.82 22.24 -16.21
N PRO A 267 52.94 21.48 -16.31
CA PRO A 267 53.01 20.33 -17.18
C PRO A 267 51.96 19.28 -16.80
N GLY A 268 51.20 18.83 -17.80
CA GLY A 268 50.13 17.87 -17.62
C GLY A 268 50.65 16.55 -17.04
N LEU A 269 49.97 16.06 -16.01
CA LEU A 269 50.19 14.72 -15.47
C LEU A 269 49.64 13.69 -16.48
N ASP A 270 50.54 12.98 -17.15
CA ASP A 270 50.22 11.86 -18.02
C ASP A 270 49.87 10.63 -17.16
N LEU A 271 48.58 10.33 -17.03
CA LEU A 271 48.05 9.22 -16.24
C LEU A 271 48.24 7.85 -16.92
N ASN A 272 48.82 7.80 -18.13
CA ASN A 272 49.10 6.56 -18.86
C ASN A 272 50.60 6.21 -18.93
N ALA A 273 51.49 7.04 -18.38
CA ALA A 273 52.91 6.72 -18.33
C ALA A 273 53.24 5.82 -17.12
N PRO A 274 53.99 4.70 -17.28
CA PRO A 274 54.39 3.87 -16.16
C PRO A 274 55.36 4.63 -15.23
N PRO A 275 55.27 4.43 -13.91
CA PRO A 275 56.02 5.23 -12.94
C PRO A 275 57.53 4.98 -13.09
N SER A 276 58.27 6.04 -13.40
CA SER A 276 59.74 6.03 -13.40
C SER A 276 60.23 6.39 -11.98
N PHE A 277 60.83 5.41 -11.31
CA PHE A 277 61.56 5.62 -10.06
C PHE A 277 63.03 5.86 -10.41
N LYS A 278 63.55 7.02 -10.00
CA LYS A 278 64.98 7.25 -9.78
C LYS A 278 65.25 7.23 -8.29
#